data_AF-A0A532D9G3-F1
#
_entry.id   AF-A0A532D9G3-F1
#
_cell.length_a   1.000
_cell.length_b   1.000
_cell.length_c   1.000
_cell.angle_alpha   90.00
_cell.angle_beta   90.00
_cell.angle_gamma   90.00
#
_symmetry.space_group_name_H-M   'P 1'
#
loop_
_entity.id
_entity.type
_entity.pdbx_description
1 polymer ?
#
loop_
_entity_poly.entity_id
_entity_poly.type
_entity_poly.pdbx_seq_one_letter_code
_entity_poly.pdbx_strand_id
1 'polypeptide(L)'
;MTDAGENLFGIALSELGTVLERIDESRIDAACAILAGARKIVTYGCGREALQVKGFAMRLYHLGLPVSVVGDMTTPPLGAGDVFFA
;
A
#
# COMPACT_ATOMS: atom_id res chain seq x y z
N MET A 1 20.86 -31.32 -9.97
CA MET A 1 19.52 -30.99 -9.43
C MET A 1 19.78 -29.97 -8.34
N THR A 2 19.51 -28.70 -8.62
CA THR A 2 19.98 -27.57 -7.81
C THR A 2 19.30 -27.59 -6.44
N ASP A 3 20.08 -27.38 -5.40
CA ASP A 3 19.69 -27.19 -3.99
C ASP A 3 18.79 -25.96 -3.73
N ALA A 4 18.22 -25.39 -4.79
CA ALA A 4 17.54 -24.10 -4.79
C ALA A 4 16.16 -24.12 -4.09
N GLY A 5 15.70 -25.29 -3.64
CA GLY A 5 14.39 -25.48 -3.01
C GLY A 5 14.40 -25.41 -1.48
N GLU A 6 15.53 -25.62 -0.81
CA GLU A 6 15.50 -25.94 0.62
C GLU A 6 15.20 -24.76 1.56
N ASN A 7 15.18 -23.51 1.08
CA ASN A 7 14.72 -22.42 1.96
C ASN A 7 14.15 -21.15 1.30
N LEU A 8 13.39 -21.25 0.21
CA LEU A 8 12.79 -20.06 -0.43
C LEU A 8 11.90 -19.26 0.54
N PHE A 9 11.09 -19.96 1.35
CA PHE A 9 10.23 -19.32 2.33
C PHE A 9 11.01 -18.66 3.47
N GLY A 10 12.09 -19.28 3.96
CA GLY A 10 12.91 -18.65 5.00
C GLY A 10 13.69 -17.46 4.48
N ILE A 11 14.13 -17.47 3.22
CA ILE A 11 14.70 -16.27 2.57
C ILE A 11 13.66 -15.15 2.53
N ALA A 12 12.44 -15.43 2.05
CA ALA A 12 11.38 -14.41 1.98
C ALA A 12 11.02 -13.84 3.36
N LEU A 13 10.90 -14.69 4.39
CA LEU A 13 10.63 -14.24 5.76
C LEU A 13 11.79 -13.40 6.34
N SER A 14 13.05 -13.80 6.07
CA SER A 14 14.23 -13.06 6.51
C SER A 14 14.33 -11.68 5.84
N GLU A 15 14.02 -11.59 4.55
CA GLU A 15 13.99 -10.33 3.82
C GLU A 15 12.90 -9.39 4.37
N LEU A 16 11.69 -9.91 4.60
CA LEU A 16 10.61 -9.15 5.22
C LEU A 16 10.99 -8.65 6.62
N GLY A 17 11.58 -9.50 7.46
CA GLY A 17 12.04 -9.12 8.80
C GLY A 17 13.05 -7.98 8.77
N THR A 18 14.07 -8.09 7.90
CA THR A 18 15.11 -7.06 7.74
C THR A 18 14.54 -5.70 7.31
N VAL A 19 13.50 -5.70 6.47
CA VAL A 19 12.81 -4.47 6.06
C VAL A 19 12.02 -3.88 7.24
N LEU A 20 11.24 -4.71 7.94
CA LEU A 20 10.40 -4.27 9.06
C LEU A 20 11.23 -3.69 10.21
N GLU A 21 12.41 -4.26 10.52
CA GLU A 21 13.33 -3.75 11.55
C GLU A 21 13.81 -2.31 11.30
N ARG A 22 13.76 -1.84 10.05
CA ARG A 22 14.20 -0.49 9.66
C ARG A 22 13.05 0.50 9.54
N ILE A 23 11.81 0.05 9.72
CA ILE A 23 10.65 0.92 9.66
C ILE A 23 10.59 1.76 10.94
N ASP A 24 10.51 3.07 10.75
CA ASP A 24 10.20 4.01 11.82
C ASP A 24 8.69 4.03 12.06
N GLU A 25 8.25 3.45 13.18
CA GLU A 25 6.83 3.33 13.54
C GLU A 25 6.12 4.70 13.57
N SER A 26 6.82 5.77 13.94
CA SER A 26 6.22 7.12 13.99
C SER A 26 5.79 7.62 12.60
N ARG A 27 6.46 7.16 11.53
CA ARG A 27 6.08 7.47 10.15
C ARG A 27 4.85 6.69 9.71
N ILE A 28 4.66 5.48 10.24
CA ILE A 28 3.45 4.70 10.00
C ILE A 28 2.25 5.39 10.65
N ASP A 29 2.39 5.83 11.91
CA ASP A 29 1.35 6.60 12.59
C ASP A 29 1.01 7.89 11.85
N ALA A 30 2.02 8.62 11.37
CA ALA A 30 1.81 9.82 10.56
C ALA A 30 1.08 9.52 9.24
N ALA A 31 1.45 8.44 8.55
CA ALA A 31 0.77 8.01 7.32
C ALA A 31 -0.69 7.64 7.59
N CYS A 32 -0.96 6.89 8.68
CA CYS A 32 -2.31 6.55 9.12
C CYS A 32 -3.15 7.81 9.40
N ALA A 33 -2.58 8.81 10.11
CA ALA A 33 -3.26 10.07 10.38
C ALA A 33 -3.59 10.86 9.11
N ILE A 34 -2.65 10.92 8.15
CA ILE A 34 -2.85 11.57 6.85
C ILE A 34 -3.99 10.89 6.07
N LEU A 35 -3.98 9.55 6.00
CA LEU A 35 -5.00 8.79 5.29
C LEU A 35 -6.38 8.89 5.95
N ALA A 36 -6.44 8.83 7.29
CA ALA A 36 -7.69 8.93 8.03
C ALA A 36 -8.31 10.34 7.94
N GLY A 37 -7.48 11.39 7.79
CA GLY A 37 -7.93 12.77 7.62
C GLY A 37 -8.19 13.18 6.17
N ALA A 38 -7.92 12.31 5.19
CA ALA A 38 -8.04 12.64 3.77
C ALA A 38 -9.52 12.80 3.34
N ARG A 39 -9.80 13.84 2.56
CA ARG A 39 -11.12 14.01 1.92
C ARG A 39 -11.40 12.90 0.89
N LYS A 40 -10.37 12.53 0.14
CA LYS A 40 -10.34 11.40 -0.80
C LYS A 40 -8.91 10.87 -0.86
N ILE A 41 -8.78 9.56 -0.98
CA ILE A 41 -7.51 8.87 -1.23
C ILE A 41 -7.53 8.38 -2.67
N VAL A 42 -6.49 8.69 -3.44
CA VAL A 42 -6.30 8.13 -4.78
C VAL A 42 -4.98 7.38 -4.80
N THR A 43 -5.07 6.06 -4.98
CA THR A 43 -3.90 5.18 -4.95
C THR A 43 -3.37 4.88 -6.34
N TYR A 44 -2.05 4.78 -6.51
CA TYR A 44 -1.41 4.44 -7.77
C TYR A 44 -0.33 3.36 -7.58
N GLY A 45 -0.11 2.55 -8.60
CA GLY A 45 0.97 1.57 -8.67
C GLY A 45 1.08 1.02 -10.09
N CYS A 46 2.23 0.40 -10.41
CA CYS A 46 2.47 -0.27 -11.69
C CYS A 46 2.81 -1.75 -11.47
N GLY A 47 2.70 -2.59 -12.49
CA GLY A 47 3.17 -3.98 -12.41
C GLY A 47 2.56 -4.81 -11.28
N ARG A 48 3.41 -5.46 -10.48
CA ARG A 48 2.99 -6.30 -9.35
C ARG A 48 2.60 -5.46 -8.14
N GLU A 49 3.23 -4.30 -8.00
CA GLU A 49 2.95 -3.30 -6.98
C GLU A 49 1.53 -2.77 -7.12
N ALA A 50 1.03 -2.62 -8.36
CA ALA A 50 -0.37 -2.26 -8.62
C ALA A 50 -1.37 -3.25 -8.01
N LEU A 51 -1.04 -4.55 -7.98
CA LEU A 51 -1.90 -5.56 -7.36
C LEU A 51 -1.95 -5.39 -5.84
N GLN A 52 -0.81 -5.12 -5.21
CA GLN A 52 -0.73 -4.85 -3.77
C GLN A 52 -1.49 -3.56 -3.41
N VAL A 53 -1.30 -2.50 -4.20
CA VAL A 53 -1.99 -1.21 -4.00
C VAL A 53 -3.51 -1.35 -4.19
N LYS A 54 -3.98 -2.14 -5.16
CA LYS A 54 -5.42 -2.44 -5.31
C LYS A 54 -5.97 -3.18 -4.09
N GLY A 55 -5.25 -4.17 -3.57
CA GLY A 55 -5.62 -4.86 -2.33
C GLY A 55 -5.67 -3.92 -1.11
N PHE A 56 -4.72 -2.98 -1.02
CA PHE A 56 -4.72 -1.94 0.00
C PHE A 56 -5.92 -0.99 -0.14
N ALA A 57 -6.20 -0.50 -1.35
CA ALA A 57 -7.36 0.33 -1.64
C ALA A 57 -8.68 -0.37 -1.26
N MET A 58 -8.83 -1.67 -1.56
CA MET A 58 -9.98 -2.44 -1.11
C MET A 58 -10.12 -2.45 0.42
N ARG A 59 -9.02 -2.52 1.17
CA ARG A 59 -9.07 -2.49 2.64
C ARG A 59 -9.38 -1.11 3.19
N LEU A 60 -8.84 -0.04 2.61
CA LEU A 60 -9.26 1.32 2.96
C LEU A 60 -10.76 1.51 2.72
N TYR A 61 -11.29 1.01 1.60
CA TYR A 61 -12.72 1.04 1.31
C TYR A 61 -13.54 0.27 2.36
N HIS A 62 -13.11 -0.94 2.74
CA HIS A 62 -13.77 -1.72 3.79
C HIS A 62 -13.75 -1.03 5.18
N LEU A 63 -12.75 -0.18 5.44
CA LEU A 63 -12.68 0.66 6.64
C LEU A 63 -13.57 1.92 6.56
N GLY A 64 -14.29 2.12 5.45
CA GLY A 64 -15.17 3.27 5.23
C GLY A 64 -14.45 4.50 4.68
N LEU A 65 -13.19 4.39 4.29
CA LEU A 65 -12.44 5.53 3.75
C LEU A 65 -12.77 5.78 2.28
N PRO A 66 -12.87 7.06 1.87
CA PRO A 66 -13.18 7.43 0.49
C PRO A 66 -11.94 7.21 -0.38
N VAL A 67 -11.85 6.07 -1.06
CA VAL A 67 -10.68 5.68 -1.86
C VAL A 67 -11.03 5.37 -3.31
N SER A 68 -10.09 5.59 -4.24
CA SER A 68 -10.15 5.25 -5.66
C SER A 68 -8.76 4.88 -6.19
N VAL A 69 -8.67 4.17 -7.31
CA VAL A 69 -7.39 3.76 -7.92
C VAL A 69 -7.17 4.53 -9.22
N VAL A 70 -6.00 5.11 -9.42
CA VAL A 70 -5.66 5.79 -10.68
C VAL A 70 -5.88 4.86 -11.86
N GLY A 71 -6.56 5.38 -12.89
CA GLY A 71 -6.87 4.65 -14.13
C GLY A 71 -8.21 3.91 -14.09
N ASP A 72 -8.86 3.76 -12.93
CA ASP A 72 -10.23 3.27 -12.88
C ASP A 72 -11.22 4.31 -13.40
N MET A 73 -12.25 3.85 -14.14
CA MET A 73 -13.27 4.71 -14.78
C MET A 73 -14.04 5.60 -13.80
N THR A 74 -14.08 5.23 -12.52
CA THR A 74 -14.81 5.94 -11.46
C THR A 74 -13.92 6.88 -10.64
N THR A 75 -12.63 6.97 -10.97
CA THR A 75 -11.69 7.80 -10.21
C THR A 75 -11.91 9.27 -10.52
N PRO A 76 -12.33 10.09 -9.54
CA PRO A 76 -12.55 11.52 -9.74
C PRO A 76 -11.20 12.26 -9.85
N PRO A 77 -11.20 13.51 -10.35
CA PRO A 77 -10.01 14.35 -10.27
C PRO A 77 -9.59 14.59 -8.81
N LEU A 78 -8.28 14.63 -8.56
CA LEU A 78 -7.73 15.06 -7.29
C LEU A 78 -7.96 16.56 -7.06
N GLY A 79 -8.25 16.93 -5.82
CA GLY A 79 -8.42 18.30 -5.37
C GLY A 79 -7.72 18.58 -4.04
N ALA A 80 -7.89 19.80 -3.55
CA ALA A 80 -7.34 20.19 -2.25
C ALA A 80 -7.93 19.35 -1.11
N GLY A 81 -7.06 18.90 -0.20
CA GLY A 81 -7.45 18.03 0.93
C GLY A 81 -7.54 16.55 0.57
N ASP A 82 -7.26 16.17 -0.69
CA ASP A 82 -7.10 14.77 -1.07
C ASP A 82 -5.66 14.31 -0.87
N VAL A 83 -5.49 12.99 -0.77
CA VAL A 83 -4.19 12.33 -0.65
C VAL A 83 -3.95 11.48 -1.90
N PHE A 84 -2.81 11.70 -2.53
CA PHE A 84 -2.27 10.81 -3.54
C PHE A 84 -1.30 9.83 -2.88
N PHE A 85 -1.54 8.52 -3.02
CA PHE A 85 -0.76 7.46 -2.40
C PHE A 85 -0.12 6.59 -3.49
N ALA A 86 1.21 6.54 -3.56
CA ALA A 86 1.97 5.83 -4.58
C ALA A 86 3.25 5.23 -4.01
#